data_AF-A0A832FXY8-F1
#
_entry.id   AF-A0A832FXY8-F1
#
_cell.length_a   1.000
_cell.length_b   1.000
_cell.length_c   1.000
_cell.angle_alpha   90.00
_cell.angle_beta   90.00
_cell.angle_gamma   90.00
#
_symmetry.space_group_name_H-M   'P 1'
#
loop_
_entity.id
_entity.type
_entity.pdbx_description
1 polymer ?
#
loop_
_entity_poly.entity_id
_entity_poly.type
_entity_poly.pdbx_seq_one_letter_code
_entity_poly.pdbx_strand_id
1 'polypeptide(L)'
;MLYFAKVTRNTSIDESIKNKFGLKTGLPGGLTTLNITSDGGLWSNGYIPYIDSSLCLGNIKTSDLVDIWQKSPLLEMIRNTERDLKGYCDRCPLFKKERCIGANIENELNRLVNPQFSNPYCEFGDETPLLLKI
;
A
#
# COMPACT_ATOMS: atom_id res chain seq x y z
N MET A 1 -19.72 8.01 -9.54
CA MET A 1 -20.42 6.99 -8.72
C MET A 1 -19.39 6.35 -7.78
N LEU A 2 -18.96 7.07 -6.73
CA LEU A 2 -18.11 6.55 -5.62
C LEU A 2 -18.45 7.28 -4.30
N TYR A 3 -19.73 7.59 -4.08
CA TYR A 3 -20.18 8.41 -2.95
C TYR A 3 -19.75 7.84 -1.60
N PHE A 4 -19.89 6.53 -1.38
CA PHE A 4 -19.42 5.87 -0.17
C PHE A 4 -17.92 6.08 0.05
N ALA A 5 -17.08 5.84 -0.97
CA ALA A 5 -15.65 6.06 -0.88
C ALA A 5 -15.29 7.53 -0.59
N LYS A 6 -16.05 8.49 -1.15
CA LYS A 6 -15.90 9.91 -0.85
C LYS A 6 -16.20 10.22 0.63
N VAL A 7 -17.34 9.75 1.14
CA VAL A 7 -17.72 9.96 2.54
C VAL A 7 -16.68 9.35 3.47
N THR A 8 -16.32 8.09 3.26
CA THR A 8 -15.29 7.40 4.05
C THR A 8 -13.98 8.20 4.08
N ARG A 9 -13.46 8.63 2.93
CA ARG A 9 -12.22 9.45 2.91
C ARG A 9 -12.32 10.73 3.73
N ASN A 10 -13.47 11.39 3.72
CA ASN A 10 -13.67 12.66 4.42
C ASN A 10 -13.89 12.48 5.93
N THR A 11 -14.28 11.29 6.39
CA THR A 11 -14.66 11.06 7.79
C THR A 11 -13.77 10.04 8.52
N SER A 12 -12.90 9.32 7.81
CA SER A 12 -12.08 8.25 8.41
C SER A 12 -10.92 8.74 9.29
N ILE A 13 -10.55 10.02 9.21
CA ILE A 13 -9.37 10.55 9.92
C ILE A 13 -9.75 11.83 10.66
N ASP A 14 -9.60 11.79 11.98
CA ASP A 14 -9.58 13.00 12.81
C ASP A 14 -8.17 13.63 12.73
N GLU A 15 -8.07 14.72 11.98
CA GLU A 15 -6.80 15.43 11.78
C GLU A 15 -6.23 15.99 13.09
N SER A 16 -7.06 16.35 14.07
CA SER A 16 -6.59 16.85 15.36
C SER A 16 -5.88 15.76 16.17
N ILE A 17 -6.47 14.56 16.22
CA ILE A 17 -5.91 13.39 16.90
C ILE A 17 -4.65 12.91 16.18
N LYS A 18 -4.71 12.80 14.85
CA LYS A 18 -3.56 12.42 14.02
C LYS A 18 -2.37 13.33 14.30
N ASN A 19 -2.57 14.65 14.27
CA ASN A 19 -1.50 15.61 14.49
C ASN A 19 -0.99 15.58 15.94
N LYS A 20 -1.89 15.43 16.92
CA LYS A 20 -1.53 15.35 18.35
C LYS A 20 -0.58 14.19 18.65
N PHE A 21 -0.79 13.02 18.03
CA PHE A 21 0.00 11.81 18.30
C PHE A 21 1.01 11.48 17.19
N GLY A 22 1.13 12.32 16.17
CA GLY A 22 2.00 12.06 15.02
C GLY A 22 1.65 10.77 14.28
N LEU A 23 0.35 10.43 14.18
CA LEU A 23 -0.08 9.18 13.55
C LEU A 23 0.26 9.19 12.06
N LYS A 24 0.96 8.14 11.62
CA LYS A 24 1.24 7.90 10.19
C LYS A 24 -0.04 7.41 9.51
N THR A 25 -0.34 7.96 8.34
CA THR A 25 -1.46 7.54 7.48
C THR A 25 -0.94 7.00 6.16
N GLY A 26 -1.59 5.98 5.61
CA GLY A 26 -1.22 5.38 4.32
C GLY A 26 -2.23 4.32 3.92
N LEU A 27 -1.85 3.44 2.99
CA LEU A 27 -2.63 2.24 2.72
C LEU A 27 -2.54 1.27 3.91
N PRO A 28 -3.45 0.30 4.05
CA PRO A 28 -3.47 -0.61 5.20
C PRO A 28 -2.19 -1.44 5.36
N GLY A 29 -1.54 -1.78 4.24
CA GLY A 29 -0.40 -2.68 4.16
C GLY A 29 0.78 -2.27 5.03
N GLY A 30 1.08 -3.07 6.05
CA GLY A 30 2.18 -2.76 6.98
C GLY A 30 1.94 -1.57 7.91
N LEU A 31 0.82 -0.84 7.81
CA LEU A 31 0.45 0.27 8.70
C LEU A 31 -0.62 -0.13 9.72
N THR A 32 -1.68 -0.81 9.26
CA THR A 32 -2.75 -1.32 10.12
C THR A 32 -2.95 -2.81 9.96
N THR A 33 -2.38 -3.42 8.92
CA THR A 33 -2.50 -4.85 8.63
C THR A 33 -1.13 -5.49 8.42
N LEU A 34 -1.03 -6.76 8.82
CA LEU A 34 0.05 -7.66 8.47
C LEU A 34 -0.58 -9.00 8.07
N ASN A 35 -0.01 -9.66 7.07
CA ASN A 35 -0.51 -10.92 6.54
C ASN A 35 0.46 -12.06 6.92
N ILE A 36 -0.10 -13.22 7.23
CA ILE A 36 0.65 -14.43 7.58
C ILE A 36 0.18 -15.55 6.66
N THR A 37 1.09 -16.10 5.85
CA THR A 37 0.81 -17.25 4.97
C THR A 37 0.84 -18.56 5.76
N SER A 38 0.27 -19.64 5.21
CA SER A 38 0.14 -20.94 5.91
C SER A 38 1.48 -21.59 6.27
N ASP A 39 2.54 -21.27 5.53
CA ASP A 39 3.92 -21.67 5.82
C ASP A 39 4.57 -20.81 6.93
N GLY A 40 3.93 -19.72 7.33
CA GLY A 40 4.36 -18.78 8.36
C GLY A 40 5.00 -17.50 7.84
N GLY A 41 5.11 -17.31 6.52
CA GLY A 41 5.67 -16.09 5.93
C GLY A 41 4.92 -14.82 6.35
N LEU A 42 5.65 -13.75 6.64
CA LEU A 42 5.12 -12.46 7.08
C LEU A 42 5.17 -11.45 5.92
N TRP A 43 4.05 -10.78 5.65
CA TRP A 43 3.90 -9.90 4.49
C TRP A 43 3.09 -8.65 4.81
N SER A 44 3.35 -7.54 4.13
CA SER A 44 2.59 -6.29 4.34
C SER A 44 1.17 -6.35 3.76
N ASN A 45 0.98 -7.00 2.60
CA ASN A 45 -0.32 -7.22 1.94
C ASN A 45 -0.54 -8.68 1.54
N GLY A 46 -1.79 -9.01 1.23
CA GLY A 46 -2.26 -10.37 0.98
C GLY A 46 -1.81 -10.96 -0.35
N TYR A 47 -1.65 -10.15 -1.41
CA TYR A 47 -1.28 -10.66 -2.73
C TYR A 47 0.21 -10.52 -3.07
N ILE A 48 0.97 -9.74 -2.29
CA ILE A 48 2.44 -9.62 -2.45
C ILE A 48 3.18 -10.98 -2.51
N PRO A 49 2.84 -12.00 -1.69
CA PRO A 49 3.50 -13.31 -1.76
C PRO A 49 3.50 -13.96 -3.14
N TYR A 50 2.50 -13.63 -3.97
CA TYR A 50 2.30 -14.20 -5.31
C TYR A 50 2.88 -13.32 -6.42
N ILE A 51 3.40 -12.13 -6.09
CA ILE A 51 3.94 -11.16 -7.06
C ILE A 51 5.47 -11.11 -6.94
N ASP A 52 5.98 -10.89 -5.73
CA ASP A 52 7.42 -10.77 -5.49
C ASP A 52 7.79 -11.35 -4.12
N SER A 53 8.46 -12.51 -4.14
CA SER A 53 8.87 -13.19 -2.93
C SER A 53 9.98 -12.48 -2.15
N SER A 54 10.70 -11.55 -2.79
CA SER A 54 11.77 -10.78 -2.13
C SER A 54 11.24 -9.81 -1.06
N LEU A 55 9.93 -9.54 -1.07
CA LEU A 55 9.25 -8.68 -0.11
C LEU A 55 8.77 -9.41 1.16
N CYS A 56 9.18 -10.67 1.35
CA CYS A 56 8.92 -11.42 2.58
C CYS A 56 9.64 -10.74 3.76
N LEU A 57 8.88 -10.40 4.80
CA LEU A 57 9.40 -9.69 5.97
C LEU A 57 10.07 -10.62 6.98
N GLY A 58 9.81 -11.93 6.88
CA GLY A 58 10.28 -12.94 7.82
C GLY A 58 9.32 -14.11 7.93
N ASN A 59 9.46 -14.92 8.98
CA ASN A 59 8.56 -16.04 9.24
C ASN A 59 8.17 -16.05 10.72
N ILE A 60 6.88 -16.17 11.03
CA ILE A 60 6.35 -16.15 12.41
C ILE A 60 6.95 -17.23 13.31
N LYS A 61 7.48 -18.32 12.73
CA LYS A 61 8.10 -19.42 13.47
C LYS A 61 9.52 -19.11 13.94
N THR A 62 10.17 -18.12 13.34
CA THR A 62 11.60 -17.81 13.59
C THR A 62 11.89 -16.33 13.83
N SER A 63 10.99 -15.44 13.45
CA SER A 63 11.11 -13.99 13.57
C SER A 63 10.23 -13.46 14.70
N ASP A 64 10.72 -12.45 15.42
CA ASP A 64 9.89 -11.70 16.37
C ASP A 64 8.99 -10.72 15.61
N LEU A 65 7.68 -10.89 15.78
CA LEU A 65 6.67 -10.09 15.07
C LEU A 65 6.74 -8.60 15.42
N VAL A 66 7.04 -8.27 16.67
CA VAL A 66 7.12 -6.89 17.15
C VAL A 66 8.34 -6.21 16.56
N ASP A 67 9.48 -6.91 16.52
CA ASP A 67 10.69 -6.42 15.88
C ASP A 67 10.50 -6.21 14.38
N ILE A 68 9.86 -7.15 13.68
CA ILE A 68 9.50 -6.96 12.27
C ILE A 68 8.62 -5.71 12.11
N TRP A 69 7.57 -5.58 12.92
CA TRP A 69 6.63 -4.46 12.80
C TRP A 69 7.27 -3.09 13.08
N GLN A 70 8.14 -3.01 14.09
CA GLN A 70 8.70 -1.75 14.57
C GLN A 70 10.02 -1.37 13.89
N LYS A 71 10.84 -2.35 13.51
CA LYS A 71 12.25 -2.14 13.15
C LYS A 71 12.63 -2.62 11.76
N SER A 72 11.78 -3.38 11.07
CA SER A 72 12.12 -3.90 9.74
C SER A 72 12.36 -2.76 8.74
N PRO A 73 13.59 -2.63 8.18
CA PRO A 73 13.87 -1.62 7.15
C PRO A 73 13.05 -1.86 5.88
N LEU A 74 12.85 -3.14 5.51
CA LEU A 74 12.02 -3.55 4.38
C LEU A 74 10.56 -3.11 4.58
N LEU A 75 10.01 -3.29 5.79
CA LEU A 75 8.65 -2.83 6.08
C LEU A 75 8.54 -1.31 6.04
N GLU A 76 9.52 -0.56 6.57
CA GLU A 76 9.47 0.90 6.50
C GLU A 76 9.61 1.42 5.07
N MET A 77 10.42 0.76 4.24
CA MET A 77 10.50 1.05 2.81
C MET A 77 9.15 0.83 2.12
N ILE A 78 8.49 -0.31 2.36
CA ILE A 78 7.14 -0.57 1.82
C ILE A 78 6.14 0.50 2.29
N ARG A 79 6.16 0.88 3.58
CA ARG A 79 5.31 1.94 4.13
C ARG A 79 5.55 3.30 3.45
N ASN A 80 6.81 3.63 3.13
CA ASN A 80 7.15 4.84 2.39
C ASN A 80 6.60 4.79 0.97
N THR A 81 6.82 3.68 0.27
CA THR A 81 6.30 3.46 -1.08
C THR A 81 4.78 3.57 -1.15
N GLU A 82 4.06 2.96 -0.21
CA GLU A 82 2.60 3.07 -0.14
C GLU A 82 2.13 4.52 0.16
N ARG A 83 2.86 5.26 1.00
CA ARG A 83 2.58 6.69 1.24
C ARG A 83 2.77 7.51 -0.02
N ASP A 84 3.84 7.27 -0.77
CA ASP A 84 4.14 7.99 -2.00
C ASP A 84 3.09 7.72 -3.08
N LEU A 85 2.69 6.46 -3.24
CA LEU A 85 1.62 6.08 -4.17
C LEU A 85 0.28 6.74 -3.78
N LYS A 86 -0.07 6.72 -2.49
CA LYS A 86 -1.26 7.43 -2.01
C LYS A 86 -1.17 8.92 -2.31
N GLY A 87 -0.02 9.55 -2.02
CA GLY A 87 0.22 10.97 -2.28
C GLY A 87 0.09 11.33 -3.77
N TYR A 88 0.53 10.45 -4.67
CA TYR A 88 0.28 10.58 -6.10
C TYR A 88 -1.22 10.57 -6.42
N CYS A 89 -1.95 9.56 -5.95
CA CYS A 89 -3.38 9.44 -6.19
C CYS A 89 -4.20 10.61 -5.61
N ASP A 90 -3.83 11.13 -4.42
CA ASP A 90 -4.49 12.29 -3.79
C ASP A 90 -4.41 13.56 -4.66
N ARG A 91 -3.36 13.68 -5.51
CA ARG A 91 -3.19 14.79 -6.46
C ARG A 91 -3.91 14.56 -7.79
N CYS A 92 -4.26 13.33 -8.12
CA CYS A 92 -4.85 12.96 -9.40
C CYS A 92 -6.26 13.57 -9.60
N PRO A 93 -6.53 14.27 -10.72
CA PRO A 93 -7.85 14.86 -11.01
C PRO A 93 -8.98 13.82 -11.06
N LEU A 94 -8.71 12.61 -11.56
CA LEU A 94 -9.71 11.55 -11.67
C LEU A 94 -10.13 11.02 -10.31
N PHE A 95 -9.17 10.88 -9.39
CA PHE A 95 -9.45 10.51 -8.01
C PHE A 95 -10.28 11.59 -7.30
N LYS A 96 -9.90 12.87 -7.45
CA LYS A 96 -10.67 14.01 -6.91
C LYS A 96 -12.09 14.11 -7.46
N LYS A 97 -12.28 13.73 -8.73
CA LYS A 97 -13.60 13.67 -9.41
C LYS A 97 -14.36 12.37 -9.17
N GLU A 98 -13.91 11.51 -8.25
CA GLU A 98 -14.58 10.25 -7.91
C GLU A 98 -14.75 9.29 -9.12
N ARG A 99 -13.76 9.29 -10.02
CA ARG A 99 -13.68 8.40 -11.18
C ARG A 99 -12.63 7.30 -11.05
N CYS A 100 -11.82 7.33 -10.00
CA CYS A 100 -10.79 6.34 -9.71
C CYS A 100 -10.90 5.89 -8.24
N ILE A 101 -10.62 4.62 -7.98
CA ILE A 101 -10.66 4.01 -6.64
C ILE A 101 -9.48 4.43 -5.77
N GLY A 102 -8.41 4.94 -6.37
CA GLY A 102 -7.20 5.40 -5.68
C GLY A 102 -6.04 4.42 -5.79
N ALA A 103 -5.13 4.50 -4.83
CA ALA A 103 -3.90 3.72 -4.82
C ALA A 103 -4.16 2.23 -4.61
N ASN A 104 -3.52 1.40 -5.44
CA ASN A 104 -3.49 -0.06 -5.32
C ASN A 104 -2.05 -0.54 -5.48
N ILE A 105 -1.40 -0.87 -4.37
CA ILE A 105 0.02 -1.22 -4.35
C ILE A 105 0.32 -2.53 -5.10
N GLU A 106 -0.58 -3.50 -5.05
CA GLU A 106 -0.37 -4.82 -5.65
C GLU A 106 -0.37 -4.75 -7.17
N ASN A 107 -1.28 -3.96 -7.76
CA ASN A 107 -1.26 -3.72 -9.20
C ASN A 107 0.01 -2.99 -9.63
N GLU A 108 0.45 -1.97 -8.90
CA GLU A 108 1.66 -1.23 -9.26
C GLU A 108 2.94 -2.06 -9.05
N LEU A 109 2.97 -2.91 -8.02
CA LEU A 109 4.03 -3.90 -7.85
C LEU A 109 4.03 -4.91 -9.00
N ASN A 110 2.86 -5.38 -9.43
CA ASN A 110 2.77 -6.28 -10.57
C ASN A 110 3.24 -5.60 -11.86
N ARG A 111 3.01 -4.29 -12.04
CA ARG A 111 3.57 -3.52 -13.18
C ARG A 111 5.09 -3.41 -13.13
N LEU A 112 5.68 -3.32 -11.94
CA LEU A 112 7.15 -3.31 -11.79
C LEU A 112 7.76 -4.65 -12.23
N VAL A 113 7.16 -5.76 -11.81
CA VAL A 113 7.65 -7.12 -12.13
C VAL A 113 7.30 -7.51 -13.57
N ASN A 114 6.12 -7.10 -14.04
CA ASN A 114 5.58 -7.39 -15.36
C ASN A 114 5.27 -6.08 -16.10
N PRO A 115 6.26 -5.42 -16.74
CA PRO A 115 6.06 -4.11 -17.37
C PRO A 115 5.01 -4.07 -18.49
N GLN A 116 4.61 -5.23 -19.02
CA GLN A 116 3.56 -5.35 -20.03
C GLN A 116 2.14 -5.36 -19.44
N PHE A 117 2.02 -5.51 -18.11
CA PHE A 117 0.74 -5.42 -17.43
C PHE A 117 0.32 -3.95 -17.33
N SER A 118 -0.91 -3.65 -17.72
CA SER A 118 -1.55 -2.37 -17.46
C SER A 118 -2.39 -2.45 -16.20
N ASN A 119 -2.43 -1.38 -15.40
CA ASN A 119 -3.36 -1.28 -14.28
C ASN A 119 -4.75 -0.85 -14.80
N PRO A 120 -5.73 -1.77 -14.90
CA PRO A 120 -7.02 -1.48 -15.54
C PRO A 120 -7.88 -0.49 -14.74
N TYR A 121 -7.48 -0.16 -13.51
CA TYR A 121 -8.18 0.77 -12.63
C TYR A 121 -7.55 2.17 -12.62
N CYS A 122 -6.50 2.39 -13.41
CA CYS A 122 -5.80 3.67 -13.54
C CYS A 122 -5.77 4.11 -15.01
N GLU A 123 -6.31 5.28 -15.34
CA GLU A 123 -6.24 5.84 -16.71
C GLU A 123 -4.78 6.15 -17.13
N PHE A 124 -3.85 6.28 -16.17
CA PHE A 124 -2.40 6.41 -16.40
C PHE A 124 -1.67 5.07 -16.19
N GLY A 125 -2.43 3.97 -16.21
CA GLY A 125 -1.99 2.61 -15.89
C GLY A 125 -1.23 1.90 -17.01
N ASP A 126 -1.22 2.47 -18.22
CA ASP A 126 -0.54 1.93 -19.41
C ASP A 126 0.93 2.40 -19.54
N GLU A 127 1.37 3.36 -18.72
CA GLU A 127 2.69 4.00 -18.83
C GLU A 127 3.74 3.38 -17.87
N THR A 128 4.80 4.12 -17.53
CA THR A 128 5.76 3.72 -16.49
C THR A 128 5.02 3.46 -15.16
N PRO A 129 5.36 2.40 -14.41
CA PRO A 129 4.80 2.16 -13.08
C PRO A 129 4.90 3.41 -12.21
N LEU A 130 3.85 3.69 -11.44
CA LEU A 130 3.82 4.87 -10.56
C LEU A 130 4.80 4.74 -9.39
N LEU A 131 5.22 3.50 -9.10
CA LEU A 131 6.28 3.17 -8.18
C LEU A 131 7.61 3.17 -8.91
N LEU A 132 8.62 3.84 -8.34
CA LEU A 132 9.95 3.92 -8.96
C LEU A 132 10.91 2.84 -8.45
N LYS A 133 10.64 2.21 -7.30
CA LYS A 133 11.35 1.05 -6.72
C LYS A 133 10.69 0.60 -5.41
N ILE A 134 10.76 -0.72 -5.16
CA ILE A 134 10.75 -1.35 -3.84
C ILE A 134 12.07 -2.11 -3.74
#